data_AF-A0A846H2B6-F1
#
_entry.id   AF-A0A846H2B6-F1
#
_cell.length_a   1.000
_cell.length_b   1.000
_cell.length_c   1.000
_cell.angle_alpha   90.00
_cell.angle_beta   90.00
_cell.angle_gamma   90.00
#
_symmetry.space_group_name_H-M   'P 1'
#
loop_
_entity.id
_entity.type
_entity.pdbx_description
1 polymer ?
#
loop_
_entity_poly.entity_id
_entity_poly.type
_entity_poly.pdbx_seq_one_letter_code
_entity_poly.pdbx_strand_id
1 'polypeptide(L)'
;MPVPNQAMGKVMPNTNYDLALSGIVLAGGLSSRMGRDKALIQVEGVPLLRRVCDVALSCIGQVSGQVSGQVYIVTPWPERYVDILPETCRFVREVQLPAETTPHGPLVGFAQGLAHVETDWVLLLACDLPQLKAEVVQSWVKQLEQTRENAIDQRSRYAIDQKSRYANALLPRNPKGWEPLCGFYRRQCLPSLTEFINQGGRSFQRWLAQHPVQELLVSDTRLFFNCNTPADLEQLEIQD
;
A
#
# COMPACT_ATOMS: atom_id res chain seq x y z
N MET A 1 19.68 3.05 -46.41
CA MET A 1 18.71 2.45 -45.47
C MET A 1 19.34 2.50 -44.08
N PRO A 2 18.94 3.40 -43.16
CA PRO A 2 19.42 3.35 -41.80
C PRO A 2 18.55 2.38 -40.98
N VAL A 3 19.21 1.51 -40.23
CA VAL A 3 18.61 0.64 -39.21
C VAL A 3 18.08 1.49 -38.04
N PRO A 4 16.89 1.22 -37.49
CA PRO A 4 16.42 1.90 -36.30
C PRO A 4 17.14 1.35 -35.06
N ASN A 5 17.88 2.25 -34.41
CA ASN A 5 18.33 2.12 -33.03
C ASN A 5 17.13 2.43 -32.12
N GLN A 6 16.69 1.52 -31.25
CA GLN A 6 15.79 1.89 -30.15
C GLN A 6 15.86 0.92 -28.95
N ALA A 7 16.31 1.52 -27.85
CA ALA A 7 15.95 1.29 -26.45
C ALA A 7 16.33 -0.05 -25.80
N MET A 8 17.61 -0.14 -25.42
CA MET A 8 18.01 -0.88 -24.21
C MET A 8 17.20 -0.39 -23.00
N GLY A 9 16.70 -1.36 -22.24
CA GLY A 9 15.82 -1.19 -21.09
C GLY A 9 16.31 -0.12 -20.11
N LYS A 10 15.34 0.68 -19.66
CA LYS A 10 15.49 1.68 -18.61
C LYS A 10 16.06 0.97 -17.37
N VAL A 11 17.31 1.28 -17.04
CA VAL A 11 17.97 0.86 -15.80
C VAL A 11 17.06 1.24 -14.63
N MET A 12 16.63 0.25 -13.84
CA MET A 12 15.90 0.52 -12.61
C MET A 12 16.77 1.39 -11.70
N PRO A 13 16.24 2.45 -11.08
CA PRO A 13 17.03 3.27 -10.16
C PRO A 13 17.57 2.38 -9.04
N ASN A 14 18.86 2.51 -8.75
CA ASN A 14 19.54 1.87 -7.61
C ASN A 14 18.95 2.43 -6.30
N THR A 15 17.84 1.87 -5.85
CA THR A 15 17.24 2.17 -4.55
C THR A 15 17.81 1.20 -3.50
N ASN A 16 18.92 1.61 -2.90
CA ASN A 16 19.63 0.81 -1.89
C ASN A 16 18.96 1.00 -0.52
N TYR A 17 17.76 0.43 -0.33
CA TYR A 17 17.07 0.38 0.97
C TYR A 17 17.47 -0.89 1.70
N ASP A 18 18.06 -0.78 2.89
CA ASP A 18 18.43 -1.93 3.73
C ASP A 18 17.26 -2.31 4.67
N LEU A 19 16.06 -2.30 4.09
CA LEU A 19 14.79 -2.62 4.74
C LEU A 19 14.04 -3.65 3.89
N ALA A 20 13.62 -4.74 4.53
CA ALA A 20 12.69 -5.69 3.94
C ALA A 20 11.27 -5.12 3.97
N LEU A 21 10.71 -4.83 2.80
CA LEU A 21 9.42 -4.17 2.63
C LEU A 21 8.62 -4.88 1.55
N SER A 22 7.41 -5.31 1.88
CA SER A 22 6.42 -5.76 0.89
C SER A 22 5.38 -4.67 0.61
N GLY A 23 4.69 -4.78 -0.52
CA GLY A 23 3.54 -3.93 -0.84
C GLY A 23 2.25 -4.74 -0.83
N ILE A 24 1.16 -4.15 -0.37
CA ILE A 24 -0.21 -4.63 -0.57
C ILE A 24 -0.97 -3.52 -1.30
N VAL A 25 -1.53 -3.85 -2.45
CA VAL A 25 -2.46 -2.99 -3.18
C VAL A 25 -3.85 -3.61 -3.10
N LEU A 26 -4.80 -2.87 -2.52
CA LEU A 26 -6.20 -3.31 -2.47
C LEU A 26 -6.91 -2.91 -3.77
N ALA A 27 -7.22 -3.91 -4.58
CA ALA A 27 -7.88 -3.78 -5.89
C ALA A 27 -9.30 -4.40 -5.87
N GLY A 28 -10.02 -4.12 -4.79
CA GLY A 28 -11.37 -4.61 -4.52
C GLY A 28 -12.19 -3.57 -3.75
N GLY A 29 -13.50 -3.50 -4.00
CA GLY A 29 -14.37 -2.54 -3.33
C GLY A 29 -15.76 -2.40 -3.96
N LEU A 30 -16.66 -1.70 -3.25
CA LEU A 30 -18.06 -1.46 -3.63
C LEU A 30 -18.23 -0.80 -5.01
N SER A 31 -17.22 -0.09 -5.51
CA SER A 31 -17.26 0.64 -6.79
C SER A 31 -17.45 -0.24 -8.01
N SER A 32 -16.82 -1.42 -8.03
CA SER A 32 -17.02 -2.44 -9.05
C SER A 32 -18.48 -2.87 -9.21
N ARG A 33 -19.28 -2.77 -8.12
CA ARG A 33 -20.72 -3.05 -8.09
C ARG A 33 -21.58 -1.88 -8.57
N MET A 34 -21.00 -0.68 -8.75
CA MET A 34 -21.67 0.50 -9.32
C MET A 34 -21.41 0.67 -10.83
N GLY A 35 -20.96 -0.40 -11.51
CA GLY A 35 -20.98 -0.50 -12.98
C GLY A 35 -19.69 -0.15 -13.70
N ARG A 36 -18.66 0.39 -13.03
CA ARG A 36 -17.32 0.61 -13.61
C ARG A 36 -16.22 0.22 -12.63
N ASP A 37 -15.17 -0.37 -13.17
CA ASP A 37 -13.99 -0.74 -12.40
C ASP A 37 -12.96 0.37 -12.41
N LYS A 38 -12.82 1.02 -11.26
CA LYS A 38 -11.91 2.15 -11.06
C LYS A 38 -10.45 1.74 -11.27
N ALA A 39 -10.09 0.50 -10.94
CA ALA A 39 -8.73 0.00 -11.14
C ALA A 39 -8.29 0.05 -12.61
N LEU A 40 -9.25 0.02 -13.55
CA LEU A 40 -9.02 0.07 -14.99
C LEU A 40 -9.16 1.48 -15.60
N ILE A 41 -9.53 2.49 -14.81
CA ILE A 41 -9.52 3.88 -15.29
C ILE A 41 -8.09 4.22 -15.71
N GLN A 42 -7.93 4.83 -16.89
CA GLN A 42 -6.62 5.17 -17.43
C GLN A 42 -6.26 6.62 -17.12
N VAL A 43 -5.03 6.83 -16.65
CA VAL A 43 -4.38 8.15 -16.53
C VAL A 43 -3.17 8.12 -17.43
N GLU A 44 -3.14 9.02 -18.42
CA GLU A 44 -2.10 9.05 -19.47
C GLU A 44 -1.98 7.69 -20.20
N GLY A 45 -3.11 7.01 -20.42
CA GLY A 45 -3.17 5.70 -21.07
C GLY A 45 -2.79 4.49 -20.19
N VAL A 46 -2.41 4.70 -18.92
CA VAL A 46 -2.03 3.62 -18.00
C VAL A 46 -3.13 3.39 -16.96
N PRO A 47 -3.61 2.14 -16.75
CA PRO A 47 -4.59 1.84 -15.70
C PRO A 47 -4.14 2.27 -14.31
N LEU A 48 -5.04 2.82 -13.49
CA LEU A 48 -4.75 3.28 -12.13
C LEU A 48 -4.10 2.18 -11.28
N LEU A 49 -4.64 0.96 -11.32
CA LEU A 49 -4.06 -0.16 -10.58
C LEU A 49 -2.62 -0.43 -11.00
N ARG A 50 -2.33 -0.36 -12.30
CA ARG A 50 -0.97 -0.54 -12.81
C ARG A 50 -0.04 0.55 -12.28
N ARG A 51 -0.45 1.83 -12.32
CA ARG A 51 0.33 2.95 -11.78
C ARG A 51 0.67 2.75 -10.30
N VAL A 52 -0.32 2.37 -9.49
CA VAL A 52 -0.12 2.13 -8.04
C VAL A 52 0.79 0.92 -7.79
N CYS A 53 0.65 -0.16 -8.57
CA CYS A 53 1.55 -1.31 -8.48
C CYS A 53 2.99 -0.95 -8.86
N ASP A 54 3.20 -0.15 -9.92
CA ASP A 54 4.53 0.32 -10.31
C ASP A 54 5.17 1.19 -9.21
N VAL A 55 4.38 2.05 -8.56
CA VAL A 55 4.82 2.81 -7.39
C VAL A 55 5.23 1.87 -6.25
N ALA A 56 4.41 0.89 -5.90
CA ALA A 56 4.73 -0.08 -4.84
C ALA A 56 6.02 -0.87 -5.17
N LEU A 57 6.15 -1.34 -6.41
CA LEU A 57 7.33 -2.08 -6.88
C LEU A 57 8.60 -1.24 -6.80
N SER A 58 8.53 0.05 -7.13
CA SER A 58 9.67 0.98 -7.05
C SER A 58 10.20 1.22 -5.63
N CYS A 59 9.42 0.80 -4.62
CA CYS A 59 9.77 0.92 -3.21
C CYS A 59 10.33 -0.39 -2.62
N ILE A 60 10.26 -1.51 -3.35
CA ILE A 60 10.84 -2.78 -2.91
C ILE A 60 12.35 -2.68 -3.06
N GLY A 61 13.05 -2.70 -1.93
CA GLY A 61 14.50 -2.57 -1.85
C GLY A 61 15.26 -3.88 -2.13
N GLN A 62 16.55 -3.82 -1.84
CA GLN A 62 17.42 -4.99 -1.83
C GLN A 62 18.16 -5.06 -0.50
N VAL A 63 18.15 -6.24 0.13
CA VAL A 63 18.94 -6.53 1.32
C VAL A 63 20.00 -7.54 0.92
N SER A 64 21.28 -7.22 1.14
CA SER A 64 22.41 -8.06 0.72
C SER A 64 22.39 -8.44 -0.78
N GLY A 65 21.95 -7.52 -1.64
CA GLY A 65 21.86 -7.74 -3.09
C GLY A 65 20.69 -8.62 -3.56
N GLN A 66 19.79 -9.03 -2.65
CA GLN A 66 18.58 -9.79 -2.98
C GLN A 66 17.34 -8.92 -2.77
N VAL A 67 16.35 -9.06 -3.66
CA VAL A 67 15.05 -8.39 -3.54
C VAL A 67 14.44 -8.70 -2.17
N SER A 68 14.12 -7.65 -1.40
CA SER A 68 13.76 -7.77 0.01
C SER A 68 12.25 -7.75 0.28
N GLY A 69 11.43 -8.04 -0.73
CA GLY A 69 9.99 -8.11 -0.57
C GLY A 69 9.24 -8.37 -1.86
N GLN A 70 7.92 -8.25 -1.78
CA GLN A 70 7.00 -8.67 -2.82
C GLN A 70 5.78 -7.74 -2.83
N VAL A 71 5.21 -7.47 -4.01
CA VAL A 71 3.95 -6.74 -4.11
C VAL A 71 2.79 -7.72 -4.28
N TYR A 72 1.78 -7.59 -3.43
CA TYR A 72 0.57 -8.39 -3.38
C TYR A 72 -0.64 -7.56 -3.80
N ILE A 73 -1.49 -8.11 -4.67
CA ILE A 73 -2.72 -7.48 -5.12
C ILE A 73 -3.87 -8.27 -4.54
N VAL A 74 -4.60 -7.63 -3.63
CA VAL A 74 -5.76 -8.25 -2.99
C VAL A 74 -7.00 -7.86 -3.76
N THR A 75 -7.69 -8.84 -4.33
CA THR A 75 -8.90 -8.61 -5.11
C THR A 75 -9.77 -9.86 -5.19
N PRO A 76 -11.11 -9.74 -5.29
CA PRO A 76 -11.95 -10.88 -5.59
C PRO A 76 -11.80 -11.38 -7.04
N TRP A 77 -11.23 -10.58 -7.96
CA TRP A 77 -11.13 -10.90 -9.40
C TRP A 77 -9.70 -10.80 -9.97
N PRO A 78 -8.74 -11.66 -9.54
CA PRO A 78 -7.38 -11.68 -10.07
C PRO A 78 -7.29 -11.77 -11.60
N GLU A 79 -8.17 -12.57 -12.21
CA GLU A 79 -8.23 -12.82 -13.66
C GLU A 79 -8.42 -11.54 -14.46
N ARG A 80 -9.03 -10.52 -13.86
CA ARG A 80 -9.30 -9.25 -14.51
C ARG A 80 -8.03 -8.41 -14.74
N TYR A 81 -7.00 -8.64 -13.93
CA TYR A 81 -5.83 -7.77 -13.88
C TYR A 81 -4.53 -8.46 -14.27
N VAL A 82 -4.56 -9.76 -14.53
CA VAL A 82 -3.36 -10.55 -14.84
C VAL A 82 -2.59 -9.98 -16.04
N ASP A 83 -3.30 -9.52 -17.08
CA ASP A 83 -2.68 -9.03 -18.32
C ASP A 83 -2.16 -7.59 -18.24
N ILE A 84 -2.55 -6.82 -17.22
CA ILE A 84 -2.14 -5.42 -17.08
C ILE A 84 -1.01 -5.23 -16.07
N LEU A 85 -0.75 -6.22 -15.21
CA LEU A 85 0.23 -6.14 -14.13
C LEU A 85 1.51 -6.93 -14.45
N PRO A 86 2.67 -6.52 -13.87
CA PRO A 86 3.90 -7.30 -14.01
C PRO A 86 3.77 -8.71 -13.43
N GLU A 87 4.47 -9.69 -14.01
CA GLU A 87 4.58 -11.05 -13.42
C GLU A 87 5.21 -11.05 -12.03
N THR A 88 5.97 -9.99 -11.70
CA THR A 88 6.53 -9.78 -10.37
C THR A 88 5.47 -9.40 -9.34
N CYS A 89 4.20 -9.24 -9.70
CA CYS A 89 3.10 -9.02 -8.77
C CYS A 89 2.40 -10.34 -8.42
N ARG A 90 2.05 -10.55 -7.14
CA ARG A 90 1.34 -11.75 -6.69
C ARG A 90 -0.12 -11.44 -6.36
N PHE A 91 -1.04 -12.24 -6.86
CA PHE A 91 -2.45 -12.09 -6.52
C PHE A 91 -2.81 -12.84 -5.24
N VAL A 92 -3.60 -12.19 -4.39
CA VAL A 92 -4.31 -12.79 -3.26
C VAL A 92 -5.79 -12.65 -3.55
N ARG A 93 -6.47 -13.78 -3.75
CA ARG A 93 -7.92 -13.75 -3.96
C ARG A 93 -8.59 -13.37 -2.66
N GLU A 94 -9.33 -12.27 -2.67
CA GLU A 94 -10.19 -11.89 -1.55
C GLU A 94 -11.35 -12.89 -1.43
N VAL A 95 -11.49 -13.52 -0.26
CA VAL A 95 -12.52 -14.51 0.01
C VAL A 95 -13.57 -13.92 0.94
N GLN A 96 -14.84 -14.19 0.62
CA GLN A 96 -15.96 -13.78 1.47
C GLN A 96 -15.99 -14.64 2.75
N LEU A 97 -16.06 -14.02 3.93
CA LEU A 97 -16.19 -14.73 5.20
C LEU A 97 -17.60 -15.38 5.29
N PRO A 98 -17.71 -16.62 5.81
CA PRO A 98 -18.93 -17.44 5.72
C PRO A 98 -20.21 -16.85 6.34
N ALA A 99 -20.10 -15.82 7.19
CA ALA A 99 -21.21 -15.26 7.96
C ALA A 99 -21.69 -13.87 7.46
N GLU A 100 -21.18 -13.36 6.34
CA GLU A 100 -21.51 -11.99 5.89
C GLU A 100 -22.27 -11.95 4.56
N THR A 101 -23.34 -11.16 4.57
CA THR A 101 -24.16 -10.85 3.40
C THR A 101 -23.70 -9.58 2.66
N THR A 102 -22.75 -8.84 3.23
CA THR A 102 -22.21 -7.58 2.69
C THR A 102 -20.71 -7.68 2.41
N PRO A 103 -20.16 -6.92 1.45
CA PRO A 103 -18.72 -6.91 1.19
C PRO A 103 -17.94 -6.39 2.40
N HIS A 104 -16.83 -7.04 2.69
CA HIS A 104 -16.11 -6.99 3.96
C HIS A 104 -15.34 -5.69 4.27
N GLY A 105 -15.39 -4.73 3.34
CA GLY A 105 -14.60 -3.51 3.43
C GLY A 105 -13.09 -3.76 3.32
N PRO A 106 -12.31 -2.68 3.13
CA PRO A 106 -10.88 -2.78 2.86
C PRO A 106 -10.07 -3.37 4.03
N LEU A 107 -10.61 -3.38 5.25
CA LEU A 107 -9.95 -3.92 6.43
C LEU A 107 -9.73 -5.43 6.33
N VAL A 108 -10.73 -6.16 5.81
CA VAL A 108 -10.63 -7.62 5.62
C VAL A 108 -9.71 -7.96 4.46
N GLY A 109 -9.79 -7.21 3.35
CA GLY A 109 -8.83 -7.34 2.25
C GLY A 109 -7.39 -7.12 2.75
N PHE A 110 -7.17 -6.11 3.59
CA PHE A 110 -5.86 -5.91 4.21
C PHE A 110 -5.43 -7.09 5.08
N ALA A 111 -6.31 -7.63 5.95
CA ALA A 111 -5.97 -8.79 6.78
C ALA A 111 -5.62 -10.03 5.96
N GLN A 112 -6.39 -10.30 4.90
CA GLN A 112 -6.14 -11.42 3.99
C GLN A 112 -4.82 -11.24 3.24
N GLY A 113 -4.53 -10.05 2.72
CA GLY A 113 -3.23 -9.76 2.09
C GLY A 113 -2.06 -9.88 3.08
N LEU A 114 -2.23 -9.33 4.29
CA LEU A 114 -1.22 -9.34 5.33
C LEU A 114 -0.86 -10.76 5.76
N ALA A 115 -1.79 -11.71 5.68
CA ALA A 115 -1.52 -13.12 5.97
C ALA A 115 -0.43 -13.74 5.07
N HIS A 116 -0.25 -13.23 3.84
CA HIS A 116 0.76 -13.72 2.88
C HIS A 116 2.11 -13.00 2.97
N VAL A 117 2.20 -11.90 3.71
CA VAL A 117 3.42 -11.11 3.83
C VAL A 117 4.35 -11.73 4.90
N GLU A 118 5.63 -11.84 4.57
CA GLU A 118 6.67 -12.32 5.51
C GLU A 118 7.57 -11.19 6.01
N THR A 119 7.63 -10.07 5.28
CA THR A 119 8.43 -8.90 5.69
C THR A 119 7.83 -8.23 6.91
N ASP A 120 8.69 -7.66 7.76
CA ASP A 120 8.29 -6.98 9.00
C ASP A 120 7.42 -5.74 8.74
N TRP A 121 7.74 -4.99 7.68
CA TRP A 121 6.94 -3.86 7.22
C TRP A 121 6.22 -4.17 5.91
N VAL A 122 5.05 -3.58 5.76
CA VAL A 122 4.26 -3.58 4.54
C VAL A 122 3.77 -2.18 4.22
N LEU A 123 3.87 -1.78 2.97
CA LEU A 123 3.22 -0.61 2.40
C LEU A 123 1.81 -1.00 1.94
N LEU A 124 0.78 -0.39 2.50
CA LEU A 124 -0.61 -0.57 2.09
C LEU A 124 -1.07 0.61 1.22
N LEU A 125 -1.55 0.32 0.01
CA LEU A 125 -2.07 1.29 -0.94
C LEU A 125 -3.48 0.93 -1.42
N ALA A 126 -4.34 1.93 -1.58
CA ALA A 126 -5.56 1.82 -2.37
C ALA A 126 -5.23 1.91 -3.87
N CYS A 127 -6.03 1.23 -4.71
CA CYS A 127 -5.81 1.23 -6.16
C CYS A 127 -6.22 2.54 -6.88
N ASP A 128 -6.88 3.48 -6.20
CA ASP A 128 -7.49 4.68 -6.77
C ASP A 128 -6.74 5.98 -6.41
N LEU A 129 -5.41 5.92 -6.29
CA LEU A 129 -4.51 7.04 -5.97
C LEU A 129 -3.80 7.60 -7.23
N PRO A 130 -4.47 8.34 -8.13
CA PRO A 130 -3.92 8.79 -9.42
C PRO A 130 -2.67 9.66 -9.33
N GLN A 131 -2.57 10.48 -8.27
CA GLN A 131 -1.48 11.44 -8.08
C GLN A 131 -0.29 10.86 -7.31
N LEU A 132 -0.37 9.60 -6.85
CA LEU A 132 0.71 9.00 -6.07
C LEU A 132 1.93 8.75 -6.98
N LYS A 133 3.08 9.28 -6.59
CA LYS A 133 4.34 9.19 -7.33
C LYS A 133 5.37 8.35 -6.58
N ALA A 134 6.19 7.62 -7.33
CA ALA A 134 7.23 6.74 -6.79
C ALA A 134 8.18 7.50 -5.85
N GLU A 135 8.62 8.68 -6.28
CA GLU A 135 9.60 9.51 -5.56
C GLU A 135 9.08 9.94 -4.18
N VAL A 136 7.77 10.17 -4.08
CA VAL A 136 7.13 10.54 -2.81
C VAL A 136 7.10 9.35 -1.86
N VAL A 137 6.63 8.19 -2.33
CA VAL A 137 6.58 6.98 -1.47
C VAL A 137 7.99 6.53 -1.08
N GLN A 138 8.95 6.63 -1.99
CA GLN A 138 10.38 6.42 -1.72
C GLN A 138 10.94 7.35 -0.64
N SER A 139 10.46 8.61 -0.58
CA SER A 139 10.80 9.52 0.52
C SER A 139 10.20 9.05 1.86
N TRP A 140 9.02 8.44 1.83
CA TRP A 140 8.37 7.88 3.01
C TRP A 140 9.08 6.62 3.52
N VAL A 141 9.63 5.78 2.62
CA VAL A 141 10.49 4.65 3.01
C VAL A 141 11.71 5.14 3.79
N LYS A 142 12.33 6.25 3.40
CA LYS A 142 13.44 6.85 4.16
C LYS A 142 13.01 7.33 5.55
N GLN A 143 11.82 7.91 5.68
CA GLN A 143 11.26 8.29 6.99
C GLN A 143 11.01 7.05 7.89
N LEU A 144 10.59 5.94 7.28
CA LEU A 144 10.39 4.66 7.96
C LEU A 144 11.71 4.09 8.49
N GLU A 145 12.78 4.12 7.70
CA GLU A 145 14.12 3.69 8.11
C GLU A 145 14.66 4.52 9.28
N GLN A 146 14.54 5.86 9.21
CA GLN A 146 14.94 6.76 10.29
C GLN A 146 14.16 6.48 11.58
N THR A 147 12.85 6.22 11.47
CA THR A 147 12.01 5.83 12.61
C THR A 147 12.48 4.52 13.23
N ARG A 148 12.90 3.54 12.41
CA ARG A 148 13.45 2.26 12.87
C ARG A 148 14.76 2.46 13.64
N GLU A 149 15.69 3.25 13.10
CA GLU A 149 17.01 3.51 13.70
C GLU A 149 16.91 4.23 15.05
N ASN A 150 16.11 5.29 15.12
CA ASN A 150 15.87 6.03 16.36
C ASN A 150 15.30 5.12 17.48
N ALA A 151 14.48 4.14 17.09
CA ALA A 151 13.88 3.21 18.04
C ALA A 151 14.83 2.06 18.43
N ILE A 152 15.92 1.81 17.68
CA ILE A 152 17.01 0.89 18.04
C ILE A 152 17.99 1.56 19.00
N ASP A 153 18.39 2.81 18.76
CA ASP A 153 19.31 3.54 19.64
C ASP A 153 18.75 3.69 21.08
N GLN A 154 17.43 3.85 21.18
CA GLN A 154 16.73 3.89 22.48
C GLN A 154 16.67 2.52 23.20
N ARG A 155 16.93 1.38 22.53
CA ARG A 155 16.93 0.03 23.15
C ARG A 155 18.02 -0.14 24.19
N SER A 156 19.16 0.55 24.06
CA SER A 156 20.29 0.40 24.97
C SER A 156 20.10 1.07 26.33
N ARG A 157 19.02 1.84 26.55
CA ARG A 157 18.90 2.66 27.77
C ARG A 157 17.85 2.24 28.79
N TYR A 158 16.81 1.47 28.45
CA TYR A 158 15.78 1.08 29.42
C TYR A 158 15.08 -0.24 29.08
N ALA A 159 15.26 -1.26 29.92
CA ALA A 159 14.61 -2.57 29.87
C ALA A 159 13.16 -2.52 30.39
N ILE A 160 12.27 -1.84 29.67
CA ILE A 160 10.82 -1.88 29.93
C ILE A 160 10.12 -2.39 28.67
N ASP A 161 9.37 -3.48 28.84
CA ASP A 161 8.45 -4.14 27.91
C ASP A 161 8.67 -3.84 26.41
N GLN A 162 9.54 -4.63 25.78
CA GLN A 162 10.01 -4.44 24.39
C GLN A 162 8.89 -4.42 23.34
N LYS A 163 7.68 -4.91 23.64
CA LYS A 163 6.57 -4.98 22.69
C LYS A 163 5.74 -3.70 22.58
N SER A 164 5.76 -2.83 23.59
CA SER A 164 4.82 -1.70 23.71
C SER A 164 5.35 -0.37 23.12
N ARG A 165 6.62 -0.31 22.67
CA ARG A 165 7.28 0.95 22.25
C ARG A 165 7.39 1.18 20.74
N TYR A 166 7.07 0.20 19.91
CA TYR A 166 7.20 0.33 18.45
C TYR A 166 5.85 0.66 17.83
N ALA A 167 5.82 1.71 17.00
CA ALA A 167 4.63 2.04 16.23
C ALA A 167 4.25 0.85 15.34
N ASN A 168 2.97 0.49 15.39
CA ASN A 168 2.37 -0.55 14.57
C ASN A 168 2.08 -0.07 13.14
N ALA A 169 2.02 1.25 12.96
CA ALA A 169 1.77 1.89 11.68
C ALA A 169 2.46 3.25 11.60
N LEU A 170 2.82 3.65 10.38
CA LEU A 170 3.30 4.97 10.01
C LEU A 170 2.40 5.51 8.89
N LEU A 171 1.51 6.44 9.23
CA LEU A 171 0.38 6.84 8.38
C LEU A 171 0.26 8.35 8.27
N PRO A 172 -0.13 8.88 7.09
CA PRO A 172 -0.53 10.27 6.97
C PRO A 172 -1.78 10.54 7.81
N ARG A 173 -1.90 11.77 8.30
CA ARG A 173 -3.06 12.22 9.07
C ARG A 173 -3.69 13.45 8.43
N ASN A 174 -5.02 13.47 8.41
CA ASN A 174 -5.81 14.62 8.02
C ASN A 174 -6.78 15.01 9.16
N PRO A 175 -7.54 16.12 9.05
CA PRO A 175 -8.50 16.52 10.08
C PRO A 175 -9.62 15.50 10.37
N LYS A 176 -9.90 14.57 9.44
CA LYS A 176 -10.91 13.50 9.57
C LYS A 176 -10.35 12.22 10.20
N GLY A 177 -9.04 12.08 10.33
CA GLY A 177 -8.37 10.91 10.90
C GLY A 177 -7.13 10.48 10.13
N TRP A 178 -6.74 9.22 10.30
CA TRP A 178 -5.62 8.63 9.56
C TRP A 178 -6.01 8.41 8.08
N GLU A 179 -5.03 8.36 7.18
CA GLU A 179 -5.18 7.86 5.81
C GLU A 179 -4.74 6.38 5.76
N PRO A 180 -5.62 5.43 6.11
CA PRO A 180 -5.18 4.06 6.38
C PRO A 180 -4.75 3.30 5.13
N LEU A 181 -5.21 3.67 3.95
CA LEU A 181 -4.91 2.97 2.70
C LEU A 181 -3.77 3.65 1.92
N CYS A 182 -2.90 4.39 2.62
CA CYS A 182 -1.74 5.01 2.02
C CYS A 182 -0.64 5.18 3.06
N GLY A 183 0.01 4.08 3.45
CA GLY A 183 1.10 4.13 4.44
C GLY A 183 1.57 2.77 4.90
N PHE A 184 2.37 2.74 5.97
CA PHE A 184 3.06 1.53 6.39
C PHE A 184 2.44 0.90 7.62
N TYR A 185 2.46 -0.43 7.65
CA TYR A 185 2.03 -1.25 8.77
C TYR A 185 3.06 -2.30 9.11
N ARG A 186 3.14 -2.67 10.38
CA ARG A 186 3.88 -3.85 10.81
C ARG A 186 3.10 -5.11 10.50
N ARG A 187 3.80 -6.17 10.11
CA ARG A 187 3.23 -7.51 9.95
C ARG A 187 2.63 -8.08 11.24
N GLN A 188 3.17 -7.66 12.39
CA GLN A 188 2.67 -8.03 13.72
C GLN A 188 1.26 -7.51 14.02
N CYS A 189 0.71 -6.62 13.18
CA CYS A 189 -0.67 -6.15 13.30
C CYS A 189 -1.71 -7.24 13.04
N LEU A 190 -1.36 -8.31 12.30
CA LEU A 190 -2.34 -9.30 11.84
C LEU A 190 -3.18 -9.92 12.97
N PRO A 191 -2.63 -10.42 14.10
CA PRO A 191 -3.47 -11.04 15.12
C PRO A 191 -4.51 -10.07 15.69
N SER A 192 -4.13 -8.81 15.94
CA SER A 192 -5.07 -7.78 16.40
C SER A 192 -6.11 -7.44 15.33
N LEU A 193 -5.69 -7.31 14.09
CA LEU A 193 -6.56 -7.02 12.96
C LEU A 193 -7.61 -8.13 12.78
N THR A 194 -7.18 -9.39 12.80
CA THR A 194 -8.04 -10.57 12.72
C THR A 194 -9.02 -10.63 13.89
N GLU A 195 -8.56 -10.39 15.11
CA GLU A 195 -9.42 -10.37 16.30
C GLU A 195 -10.51 -9.29 16.19
N PHE A 196 -10.12 -8.07 15.83
CA PHE A 196 -11.06 -6.96 15.64
C PHE A 196 -12.09 -7.28 14.55
N ILE A 197 -11.69 -7.93 13.46
CA ILE A 197 -12.59 -8.38 12.39
C ILE A 197 -13.56 -9.45 12.89
N ASN A 198 -13.08 -10.45 13.64
CA ASN A 198 -13.89 -11.54 14.18
C ASN A 198 -14.94 -11.04 15.18
N GLN A 199 -14.65 -9.95 15.90
CA GLN A 199 -15.60 -9.25 16.77
C GLN A 199 -16.61 -8.34 16.01
N GLY A 200 -16.58 -8.35 14.67
CA GLY A 200 -17.47 -7.55 13.81
C GLY A 200 -16.95 -6.14 13.48
N GLY A 201 -15.71 -5.81 13.85
CA GLY A 201 -15.08 -4.54 13.54
C GLY A 201 -14.72 -4.38 12.06
N ARG A 202 -15.12 -3.27 11.43
CA ARG A 202 -14.90 -3.01 9.99
C ARG A 202 -14.25 -1.65 9.68
N SER A 203 -13.95 -0.84 10.70
CA SER A 203 -13.43 0.51 10.55
C SER A 203 -11.95 0.58 10.87
N PHE A 204 -11.13 0.97 9.89
CA PHE A 204 -9.71 1.26 10.10
C PHE A 204 -9.49 2.29 11.22
N GLN A 205 -10.28 3.37 11.27
CA GLN A 205 -10.11 4.40 12.30
C GLN A 205 -10.33 3.82 13.71
N ARG A 206 -11.38 3.02 13.90
CA ARG A 206 -11.66 2.38 15.20
C ARG A 206 -10.60 1.35 15.60
N TRP A 207 -10.05 0.63 14.64
CA TRP A 207 -8.96 -0.31 14.89
C TRP A 207 -7.65 0.43 15.20
N LEU A 208 -7.29 1.45 14.42
CA LEU A 208 -6.08 2.25 14.62
C LEU A 208 -6.08 3.03 15.93
N ALA A 209 -7.25 3.42 16.43
CA ALA A 209 -7.38 4.05 17.75
C ALA A 209 -6.92 3.14 18.91
N GLN A 210 -6.78 1.84 18.69
CA GLN A 210 -6.33 0.85 19.68
C GLN A 210 -4.83 0.54 19.56
N HIS A 211 -4.11 1.23 18.66
CA HIS A 211 -2.72 0.93 18.33
C HIS A 211 -1.84 2.18 18.33
N PRO A 212 -0.54 2.01 18.65
CA PRO A 212 0.42 3.08 18.46
C PRO A 212 0.62 3.32 16.96
N VAL A 213 0.19 4.49 16.50
CA VAL A 213 0.37 4.96 15.12
C VAL A 213 1.24 6.21 15.15
N GLN A 214 2.33 6.19 14.39
CA GLN A 214 3.15 7.38 14.17
C GLN A 214 2.67 8.10 12.92
N GLU A 215 2.74 9.43 12.95
CA GLU A 215 2.39 10.25 11.79
C GLU A 215 3.50 10.24 10.74
N LEU A 216 3.11 9.96 9.50
CA LEU A 216 3.94 10.10 8.32
C LEU A 216 3.83 11.54 7.81
N LEU A 217 4.95 12.25 7.72
CA LEU A 217 4.94 13.61 7.23
C LEU A 217 4.83 13.62 5.72
N VAL A 218 3.78 14.26 5.21
CA VAL A 218 3.50 14.38 3.78
C VAL A 218 3.40 15.85 3.40
N SER A 219 4.20 16.24 2.41
CA SER A 219 4.30 17.62 1.94
C SER A 219 3.11 18.07 1.08
N ASP A 220 2.45 17.13 0.39
CA ASP A 220 1.35 17.40 -0.51
C ASP A 220 0.17 16.45 -0.23
N THR A 221 -0.94 17.01 0.25
CA THR A 221 -2.14 16.23 0.58
C THR A 221 -2.97 15.86 -0.64
N ARG A 222 -2.71 16.46 -1.82
CA ARG A 222 -3.39 16.11 -3.09
C ARG A 222 -3.12 14.67 -3.51
N LEU A 223 -2.04 14.08 -3.02
CA LEU A 223 -1.66 12.68 -3.22
C LEU A 223 -2.72 11.68 -2.71
N PHE A 224 -3.59 12.10 -1.78
CA PHE A 224 -4.67 11.27 -1.22
C PHE A 224 -6.01 11.45 -1.94
N PHE A 225 -6.04 12.24 -3.02
CA PHE A 225 -7.23 12.34 -3.85
C PHE A 225 -7.57 10.97 -4.45
N ASN A 226 -8.74 10.45 -4.11
CA ASN A 226 -9.22 9.17 -4.64
C ASN A 226 -10.02 9.39 -5.93
N CYS A 227 -9.60 8.75 -7.02
CA CYS A 227 -10.32 8.79 -8.28
C CYS A 227 -11.45 7.75 -8.29
N ASN A 228 -12.68 8.22 -8.16
CA ASN A 228 -13.86 7.36 -8.17
C ASN A 228 -14.50 7.24 -9.56
N THR A 229 -14.37 8.26 -10.39
CA THR A 229 -14.97 8.30 -11.72
C THR A 229 -14.01 8.91 -12.74
N PRO A 230 -14.16 8.65 -14.06
CA PRO A 230 -13.37 9.36 -15.06
C PRO A 230 -13.53 10.89 -15.00
N ALA A 231 -14.68 11.41 -14.57
CA ALA A 231 -14.87 12.85 -14.38
C ALA A 231 -14.03 13.42 -13.23
N ASP A 232 -13.65 12.59 -12.26
CA ASP A 232 -12.74 13.00 -11.17
C ASP A 232 -11.33 13.26 -11.73
N LEU A 233 -10.94 12.65 -12.86
CA LEU A 233 -9.65 12.90 -13.52
C LEU A 233 -9.61 14.23 -14.27
N GLU A 234 -10.73 14.67 -14.85
CA GLU A 234 -10.82 15.97 -15.54
C GLU A 234 -10.53 17.13 -14.56
N GLN A 235 -10.84 16.95 -13.27
CA GLN A 235 -10.50 17.92 -12.23
C GLN A 235 -8.99 17.98 -11.91
N LEU A 236 -8.24 16.92 -12.23
CA LEU A 236 -6.79 16.85 -12.06
C LEU A 236 -6.05 17.52 -13.21
N GLU A 237 -6.53 17.36 -14.44
CA GLU A 237 -5.93 17.96 -15.64
C GLU A 237 -6.05 19.49 -15.69
N ILE A 238 -6.94 20.09 -14.89
CA ILE A 238 -7.13 21.54 -14.80
C ILE A 238 -6.15 22.19 -13.79
N GLN A 239 -5.43 21.39 -12.99
CA GLN A 239 -4.54 21.88 -11.92
C GLN A 239 -3.05 21.91 -12.26
N ASP A 240 -2.65 21.40 -13.43
CA ASP A 240 -1.29 21.51 -14.00
C ASP A 240 -1.20 22.69 -15.00
#